data_AF-A0A7R8Z4L1-F1
#
_entry.id   AF-A0A7R8Z4L1-F1
#
_cell.length_a   1.000
_cell.length_b   1.000
_cell.length_c   1.000
_cell.angle_alpha   90.00
_cell.angle_beta   90.00
_cell.angle_gamma   90.00
#
_symmetry.space_group_name_H-M   'P 1'
#
loop_
_entity.id
_entity.type
_entity.pdbx_description
1 polymer ?
#
loop_
_entity_poly.entity_id
_entity_poly.type
_entity_poly.pdbx_seq_one_letter_code
_entity_poly.pdbx_strand_id
1 'polypeptide(L)'
;MVSASYRIKRVTTATSTVLAAMLLARPGHCKVFTRCGLVQELVRQQFPEALLANWVCLVESESGRNTSIISGPNRNKSYDYGLFQINDRFWCTHGRPGGGCNVSCEELISDDITTSSTCVKKIYKRRGFWSWYGWVNKCHGHQLPDIRHCQPPHHNTSQYDVVRV
;
A
#
# COMPACT_ATOMS: atom_id res chain seq x y z
N MET A 1 31.42 69.71 -33.24
CA MET A 1 30.17 69.12 -33.79
C MET A 1 30.48 67.73 -34.31
N VAL A 2 30.05 66.67 -33.63
CA VAL A 2 29.39 65.46 -34.19
C VAL A 2 28.74 64.76 -32.99
N SER A 3 27.40 64.76 -32.94
CA SER A 3 26.61 63.99 -31.97
C SER A 3 26.49 62.54 -32.45
N ALA A 4 27.01 61.57 -31.69
CA ALA A 4 26.74 60.16 -31.92
C ALA A 4 25.49 59.76 -31.13
N SER A 5 24.38 59.52 -31.83
CA SER A 5 23.13 58.99 -31.25
C SER A 5 23.30 57.52 -30.88
N TYR A 6 23.20 57.19 -29.59
CA TYR A 6 23.17 55.80 -29.12
C TYR A 6 21.73 55.26 -29.18
N ARG A 7 21.46 54.29 -30.07
CA ARG A 7 20.15 53.61 -30.16
C ARG A 7 19.98 52.64 -28.99
N ILE A 8 19.03 52.91 -28.11
CA ILE A 8 18.56 51.98 -27.07
C ILE A 8 17.77 50.86 -27.76
N LYS A 9 18.30 49.63 -27.79
CA LYS A 9 17.51 48.44 -28.14
C LYS A 9 16.70 48.03 -26.91
N ARG A 10 15.37 48.01 -27.04
CA ARG A 10 14.45 47.53 -25.99
C ARG A 10 14.78 46.07 -25.69
N VAL A 11 15.19 45.78 -24.45
CA VAL A 11 15.29 44.41 -23.94
C VAL A 11 13.86 43.93 -23.72
N THR A 12 13.34 43.13 -24.65
CA THR A 12 12.14 42.32 -24.42
C THR A 12 12.51 41.22 -23.43
N THR A 13 12.11 41.38 -22.18
CA THR A 13 12.21 40.37 -21.12
C THR A 13 11.31 39.18 -21.49
N ALA A 14 11.92 38.13 -22.05
CA ALA A 14 11.28 36.83 -22.14
C ALA A 14 11.19 36.26 -20.72
N THR A 15 10.00 36.31 -20.11
CA THR A 15 9.73 35.71 -18.80
C THR A 15 9.76 34.19 -18.96
N SER A 16 10.91 33.57 -18.69
CA SER A 16 11.03 32.12 -18.63
C SER A 16 10.39 31.62 -17.33
N THR A 17 9.15 31.14 -17.41
CA THR A 17 8.51 30.45 -16.28
C THR A 17 9.13 29.06 -16.16
N VAL A 18 10.22 28.95 -15.39
CA VAL A 18 10.72 27.66 -14.93
C VAL A 18 9.67 27.09 -13.97
N LEU A 19 8.81 26.19 -14.47
CA LEU A 19 7.95 25.38 -13.61
C LEU A 19 8.87 24.45 -12.82
N ALA A 20 9.23 24.85 -11.60
CA ALA A 20 9.87 23.97 -10.65
C ALA A 20 8.84 22.91 -10.23
N ALA A 21 8.80 21.79 -10.93
CA ALA A 21 8.14 20.58 -10.46
C ALA A 21 8.94 20.08 -9.24
N MET A 22 8.62 20.62 -8.06
CA MET A 22 9.03 19.98 -6.81
C MET A 22 8.36 18.61 -6.80
N LEU A 23 9.13 17.58 -7.14
CA LEU A 23 8.82 16.21 -6.76
C LEU A 23 8.68 16.22 -5.24
N LEU A 24 7.44 16.23 -4.75
CA LEU A 24 7.13 15.97 -3.36
C LEU A 24 7.63 14.54 -3.09
N ALA A 25 8.89 14.41 -2.70
CA ALA A 25 9.38 13.21 -2.06
C ALA A 25 8.50 13.05 -0.82
N ARG A 26 7.50 12.17 -0.91
CA ARG A 26 6.69 11.80 0.25
C ARG A 26 7.68 11.35 1.32
N PRO A 27 7.68 11.96 2.51
CA PRO A 27 8.57 11.49 3.56
C PRO A 27 8.33 9.99 3.72
N GLY A 28 9.40 9.21 3.59
CA GLY A 28 9.41 7.77 3.75
C GLY A 28 9.16 7.45 5.22
N HIS A 29 7.92 7.58 5.65
CA HIS A 29 7.50 7.13 6.95
C HIS A 29 7.38 5.61 6.88
N CYS A 30 7.96 4.95 7.87
CA CYS A 30 7.89 3.51 8.06
C CYS A 30 6.77 3.27 9.06
N LYS A 31 5.57 2.93 8.58
CA LYS A 31 4.40 2.69 9.44
C LYS A 31 4.37 1.26 9.95
N VAL A 32 4.31 1.12 11.27
CA VAL A 32 4.00 -0.16 11.92
C VAL A 32 2.61 -0.06 12.54
N PHE A 33 1.67 -0.87 12.07
CA PHE A 33 0.32 -0.86 12.62
C PHE A 33 0.29 -1.52 14.02
N THR A 34 -0.58 -1.01 14.89
CA THR A 34 -1.12 -1.82 15.99
C THR A 34 -2.08 -2.87 15.43
N ARG A 35 -2.39 -3.93 16.18
CA ARG A 35 -3.33 -4.96 15.70
C ARG A 35 -4.70 -4.37 15.34
N CYS A 36 -5.28 -3.54 16.20
CA CYS A 36 -6.58 -2.92 15.91
C CYS A 36 -6.49 -1.84 14.83
N GLY A 37 -5.40 -1.08 14.75
CA GLY A 37 -5.17 -0.16 13.63
C GLY A 37 -5.10 -0.90 12.29
N LEU A 38 -4.49 -2.09 12.26
CA LEU A 38 -4.49 -2.96 11.09
C LEU A 38 -5.90 -3.46 10.76
N VAL A 39 -6.68 -3.93 11.75
CA VAL A 39 -8.06 -4.39 11.52
C VAL A 39 -8.91 -3.28 10.90
N GLN A 40 -8.87 -2.07 11.47
CA GLN A 40 -9.61 -0.92 10.97
C GLN A 40 -9.19 -0.55 9.55
N GLU A 41 -7.89 -0.57 9.27
CA GLU A 41 -7.39 -0.31 7.93
C GLU A 41 -7.82 -1.40 6.94
N LEU A 42 -7.77 -2.68 7.29
CA LEU A 42 -8.25 -3.78 6.44
C LEU A 42 -9.76 -3.67 6.16
N VAL A 43 -10.57 -3.24 7.15
CA VAL A 43 -11.99 -2.94 6.95
C VAL A 43 -12.18 -1.77 5.98
N ARG A 44 -11.42 -0.67 6.16
CA ARG A 44 -11.43 0.48 5.25
C ARG A 44 -11.06 0.09 3.81
N GLN A 45 -10.12 -0.83 3.69
CA GLN A 45 -9.70 -1.42 2.43
C GLN A 45 -10.66 -2.50 1.92
N GLN A 46 -11.83 -2.73 2.54
CA GLN A 46 -12.85 -3.68 2.08
C GLN A 46 -12.34 -5.14 2.01
N PHE A 47 -11.57 -5.58 3.00
CA PHE A 47 -11.32 -7.01 3.18
C PHE A 47 -12.56 -7.70 3.78
N PRO A 48 -12.86 -8.96 3.40
CA PRO A 48 -14.03 -9.67 3.92
C PRO A 48 -13.95 -9.86 5.45
N GLU A 49 -15.00 -9.46 6.17
CA GLU A 49 -15.04 -9.50 7.64
C GLU A 49 -14.72 -10.90 8.19
N ALA A 50 -15.33 -11.93 7.58
CA ALA A 50 -15.12 -13.34 7.93
C ALA A 50 -13.65 -13.81 7.81
N LEU A 51 -12.80 -13.08 7.09
CA LEU A 51 -11.39 -13.43 6.88
C LEU A 51 -10.41 -12.48 7.60
N LEU A 52 -10.89 -11.45 8.30
CA LEU A 52 -10.02 -10.45 8.91
C LEU A 52 -8.99 -11.06 9.86
N ALA A 53 -9.37 -12.04 10.68
CA ALA A 53 -8.44 -12.71 11.59
C ALA A 53 -7.32 -13.45 10.83
N ASN A 54 -7.63 -14.04 9.66
CA ASN A 54 -6.62 -14.65 8.79
C ASN A 54 -5.68 -13.60 8.18
N TRP A 55 -6.23 -12.47 7.72
CA TRP A 55 -5.44 -11.38 7.16
C TRP A 55 -4.51 -10.73 8.19
N VAL A 56 -5.00 -10.52 9.42
CA VAL A 56 -4.18 -10.04 10.53
C VAL A 56 -3.07 -11.05 10.85
N CYS A 57 -3.40 -12.34 10.93
CA CYS A 57 -2.39 -13.38 11.18
C CYS A 57 -1.31 -13.41 10.09
N LEU A 58 -1.71 -13.32 8.80
CA LEU A 58 -0.79 -13.25 7.67
C LEU A 58 0.17 -12.07 7.83
N VAL A 59 -0.37 -10.86 8.02
CA VAL A 59 0.45 -9.64 8.13
C VAL A 59 1.38 -9.69 9.34
N GLU A 60 0.92 -10.17 10.49
CA GLU A 60 1.77 -10.34 11.68
C GLU A 60 2.87 -11.37 11.46
N SER A 61 2.58 -12.44 10.70
CA SER A 61 3.51 -13.53 10.42
C SER A 61 4.57 -13.19 9.39
N GLU A 62 4.22 -12.34 8.43
CA GLU A 62 5.03 -11.98 7.26
C GLU A 62 5.85 -10.70 7.48
N SER A 63 5.24 -9.62 7.98
CA SER A 63 5.89 -8.30 8.05
C SER A 63 5.97 -7.72 9.47
N GLY A 64 5.39 -8.41 10.47
CA GLY A 64 5.24 -7.83 11.81
C GLY A 64 4.41 -6.54 11.81
N ARG A 65 3.52 -6.37 10.82
CA ARG A 65 2.67 -5.18 10.59
C ARG A 65 3.43 -3.94 10.08
N ASN A 66 4.65 -4.10 9.61
CA ASN A 66 5.45 -3.01 9.03
C ASN A 66 5.13 -2.84 7.53
N THR A 67 4.74 -1.63 7.12
CA THR A 67 4.38 -1.32 5.72
C THR A 67 5.58 -1.29 4.78
N SER A 68 6.79 -1.06 5.29
CA SER A 68 7.97 -0.76 4.47
C SER A 68 9.08 -1.80 4.54
N ILE A 69 8.80 -2.99 5.10
CA ILE A 69 9.79 -4.06 5.18
C ILE A 69 10.00 -4.73 3.81
N ILE A 70 11.26 -4.98 3.48
CA ILE A 70 11.67 -5.77 2.31
C ILE A 70 12.44 -6.98 2.84
N SER A 71 12.00 -8.18 2.50
CA SER A 71 12.65 -9.42 2.92
C SER A 71 13.27 -10.15 1.74
N GLY A 72 14.33 -10.90 2.04
CA GLY A 72 15.06 -11.69 1.06
C GLY A 72 16.58 -11.46 1.16
N PRO A 73 17.33 -11.87 0.12
CA PRO A 73 16.84 -12.60 -1.04
C PRO A 73 16.26 -13.97 -0.64
N ASN A 74 15.17 -14.36 -1.29
CA ASN A 74 14.67 -15.73 -1.23
C ASN A 74 15.63 -16.69 -1.94
N ARG A 75 15.43 -18.01 -1.79
CA ARG A 75 16.27 -19.04 -2.45
C ARG A 75 16.40 -18.86 -3.96
N ASN A 76 15.39 -18.29 -4.60
CA ASN A 76 15.32 -18.02 -6.03
C ASN A 76 15.81 -16.59 -6.42
N LYS A 77 16.43 -15.86 -5.48
CA LYS A 77 16.93 -14.49 -5.63
C LYS A 77 15.85 -13.38 -5.73
N SER A 78 14.57 -13.70 -5.54
CA SER A 78 13.49 -12.71 -5.48
C SER A 78 13.38 -12.06 -4.11
N TYR A 79 12.78 -10.88 -4.02
CA TYR A 79 12.48 -10.17 -2.78
C TYR A 79 10.97 -10.02 -2.56
N ASP A 80 10.58 -9.89 -1.29
CA ASP A 80 9.19 -9.70 -0.87
C ASP A 80 8.98 -8.31 -0.27
N TYR A 81 7.88 -7.65 -0.66
CA TYR A 81 7.69 -6.22 -0.42
C TYR A 81 6.49 -5.91 0.48
N GLY A 82 6.75 -5.08 1.48
CA GLY A 82 5.79 -4.34 2.27
C GLY A 82 4.90 -5.19 3.18
N LEU A 83 3.77 -4.61 3.56
CA LEU A 83 2.88 -5.15 4.60
C LEU A 83 2.47 -6.62 4.37
N PHE A 84 2.26 -7.00 3.11
CA PHE A 84 1.78 -8.33 2.72
C PHE A 84 2.89 -9.20 2.10
N GLN A 85 4.16 -8.77 2.14
CA GLN A 85 5.31 -9.51 1.59
C GLN A 85 5.04 -10.02 0.17
N ILE A 86 4.73 -9.10 -0.74
CA ILE A 86 4.40 -9.41 -2.14
C ILE A 86 5.69 -9.60 -2.95
N ASN A 87 5.82 -10.75 -3.60
CA ASN A 87 7.05 -11.17 -4.28
C ASN A 87 7.28 -10.48 -5.64
N ASP A 88 8.49 -9.94 -5.87
CA ASP A 88 8.88 -9.25 -7.11
C ASP A 88 9.02 -10.16 -8.34
N ARG A 89 9.21 -11.47 -8.15
CA ARG A 89 9.34 -12.39 -9.28
C ARG A 89 8.05 -12.51 -10.08
N PHE A 90 6.91 -12.31 -9.43
CA PHE A 90 5.61 -12.61 -10.01
C PHE A 90 4.65 -11.42 -10.02
N TRP A 91 4.72 -10.50 -9.07
CA TRP A 91 3.62 -9.59 -8.80
C TRP A 91 3.92 -8.10 -9.06
N CYS A 92 5.16 -7.66 -8.93
CA CYS A 92 5.57 -6.29 -9.22
C CYS A 92 6.84 -6.24 -10.10
N THR A 93 7.30 -5.06 -10.46
CA THR A 93 8.58 -4.86 -11.16
C THR A 93 9.27 -3.61 -10.62
N HIS A 94 10.59 -3.62 -10.46
CA HIS A 94 11.32 -2.45 -9.97
C HIS A 94 11.30 -1.29 -10.96
N GLY A 95 11.08 -0.08 -10.44
CA GLY A 95 11.20 1.17 -11.19
C GLY A 95 10.13 1.40 -12.27
N ARG A 96 9.22 0.45 -12.48
CA ARG A 96 8.11 0.58 -13.44
C ARG A 96 6.94 -0.35 -13.10
N PRO A 97 5.70 0.00 -13.49
CA PRO A 97 4.57 -0.93 -13.43
C PRO A 97 4.87 -2.23 -14.18
N GLY A 98 4.57 -3.36 -13.54
CA GLY A 98 4.76 -4.68 -14.13
C GLY A 98 4.31 -5.82 -13.22
N GLY A 99 4.64 -7.04 -13.61
CA GLY A 99 4.22 -8.25 -12.91
C GLY A 99 2.70 -8.47 -12.92
N GLY A 100 2.25 -9.44 -12.12
CA GLY A 100 0.86 -9.84 -12.02
C GLY A 100 -0.07 -8.77 -11.47
N CYS A 101 0.43 -7.76 -10.75
CA CYS A 101 -0.35 -6.65 -10.23
C CYS A 101 -0.25 -5.37 -11.09
N ASN A 102 0.66 -5.31 -12.06
CA ASN A 102 0.92 -4.12 -12.88
C ASN A 102 1.24 -2.87 -12.05
N VAL A 103 2.17 -3.02 -11.10
CA VAL A 103 2.61 -1.97 -10.16
C VAL A 103 4.13 -1.99 -10.04
N SER A 104 4.72 -0.86 -9.65
CA SER A 104 6.12 -0.85 -9.24
C SER A 104 6.27 -1.46 -7.84
N CYS A 105 7.39 -2.12 -7.54
CA CYS A 105 7.60 -2.73 -6.22
C CYS A 105 7.71 -1.67 -5.11
N GLU A 106 8.14 -0.46 -5.46
CA GLU A 106 8.26 0.69 -4.58
C GLU A 106 6.89 1.21 -4.08
N GLU A 107 5.82 1.04 -4.86
CA GLU A 107 4.47 1.38 -4.43
C GLU A 107 3.95 0.45 -3.32
N LEU A 108 4.52 -0.75 -3.18
CA LEU A 108 4.07 -1.75 -2.22
C LEU A 108 4.60 -1.53 -0.80
N ILE A 109 5.60 -0.65 -0.64
CA ILE A 109 6.21 -0.28 0.64
C ILE A 109 5.71 1.05 1.22
N SER A 110 4.62 1.59 0.64
CA SER A 110 3.99 2.84 1.09
C SER A 110 3.14 2.64 2.35
N ASP A 111 3.04 3.69 3.16
CA ASP A 111 2.13 3.76 4.31
C ASP A 111 0.65 3.72 3.94
N ASP A 112 0.31 4.21 2.74
CA ASP A 112 -0.99 4.00 2.14
C ASP A 112 -1.02 2.61 1.50
N ILE A 113 -1.74 1.70 2.14
CA ILE A 113 -1.77 0.30 1.73
C ILE A 113 -2.77 0.01 0.61
N THR A 114 -3.33 1.03 -0.05
CA THR A 114 -4.36 0.84 -1.09
C THR A 114 -3.84 0.01 -2.27
N THR A 115 -2.63 0.31 -2.76
CA THR A 115 -2.01 -0.44 -3.86
C THR A 115 -1.70 -1.89 -3.46
N SER A 116 -1.09 -2.07 -2.28
CA SER A 116 -0.73 -3.40 -1.78
C SER A 116 -1.97 -4.24 -1.43
N SER A 117 -3.02 -3.62 -0.89
CA SER A 117 -4.34 -4.24 -0.62
C SER A 117 -5.04 -4.69 -1.90
N THR A 118 -4.97 -3.89 -2.95
CA THR A 118 -5.55 -4.26 -4.25
C THR A 118 -4.81 -5.46 -4.84
N CYS A 119 -3.47 -5.44 -4.79
CA CYS A 119 -2.64 -6.53 -5.28
C CYS A 119 -2.86 -7.83 -4.48
N VAL A 120 -2.84 -7.78 -3.15
CA VAL A 120 -2.95 -8.98 -2.30
C VAL A 120 -4.31 -9.68 -2.46
N LYS A 121 -5.41 -8.92 -2.63
CA LYS A 121 -6.73 -9.51 -2.93
C LYS A 121 -6.74 -10.24 -4.28
N LYS A 122 -6.03 -9.73 -5.28
CA LYS A 122 -5.85 -10.40 -6.58
C LYS A 122 -5.08 -11.70 -6.44
N ILE A 123 -4.03 -11.72 -5.62
CA ILE A 123 -3.24 -12.93 -5.32
C ILE A 123 -4.12 -13.96 -4.60
N TYR A 124 -4.83 -13.53 -3.55
CA TYR A 124 -5.75 -14.40 -2.80
C TYR A 124 -6.84 -15.01 -3.68
N LYS A 125 -7.46 -14.22 -4.57
CA LYS A 125 -8.45 -14.74 -5.53
C LYS A 125 -7.88 -15.84 -6.45
N ARG A 126 -6.57 -15.79 -6.74
CA ARG A 126 -5.90 -16.75 -7.64
C ARG A 126 -5.32 -17.97 -6.92
N ARG A 127 -4.86 -17.83 -5.68
CA ARG A 127 -4.01 -18.82 -5.00
C ARG A 127 -4.39 -19.09 -3.54
N GLY A 128 -5.34 -18.35 -2.99
CA GLY A 128 -5.67 -18.37 -1.57
C GLY A 128 -4.47 -17.98 -0.70
N PHE A 129 -4.59 -18.24 0.61
CA PHE A 129 -3.55 -17.91 1.59
C PHE A 129 -2.28 -18.78 1.50
N TRP A 130 -2.33 -19.90 0.78
CA TRP A 130 -1.19 -20.81 0.58
C TRP A 130 0.02 -20.18 -0.14
N SER A 131 -0.14 -18.96 -0.67
CA SER A 131 0.98 -18.21 -1.27
C SER A 131 1.95 -17.63 -0.25
N TRP A 132 1.60 -17.62 1.04
CA TRP A 132 2.36 -16.98 2.12
C TRP A 132 2.87 -18.01 3.11
N TYR A 133 4.17 -18.28 3.10
CA TYR A 133 4.79 -19.26 3.99
C TYR A 133 4.59 -18.92 5.47
N GLY A 134 4.62 -17.63 5.83
CA GLY A 134 4.34 -17.16 7.17
C GLY A 134 2.92 -17.52 7.60
N TRP A 135 1.93 -17.32 6.74
CA TRP A 135 0.54 -17.74 7.04
C TRP A 135 0.41 -19.27 7.11
N VAL A 136 1.02 -20.00 6.17
CA VAL A 136 0.96 -21.47 6.17
C VAL A 136 1.52 -22.06 7.47
N ASN A 137 2.65 -21.52 7.94
CA ASN A 137 3.36 -22.07 9.09
C ASN A 137 2.83 -21.60 10.45
N LYS A 138 2.12 -20.45 10.50
CA LYS A 138 1.71 -19.83 11.78
C LYS A 138 0.21 -19.64 11.94
N CYS A 139 -0.57 -19.73 10.87
CA CYS A 139 -1.99 -19.42 10.87
C CYS A 139 -2.86 -20.61 10.48
N HIS A 140 -2.45 -21.39 9.47
CA HIS A 140 -3.23 -22.54 9.02
C HIS A 140 -3.29 -23.64 10.08
N GLY A 141 -4.50 -23.93 10.58
CA GLY A 141 -4.70 -24.94 11.64
C GLY A 141 -4.29 -24.46 13.04
N HIS A 142 -3.94 -23.17 13.19
CA HIS A 142 -3.60 -22.55 14.46
C HIS A 142 -4.71 -21.63 14.94
N GLN A 143 -4.69 -21.31 16.24
CA GLN A 143 -5.58 -20.28 16.78
C GLN A 143 -5.21 -18.92 16.16
N LEU A 144 -6.19 -18.30 15.50
CA LEU A 144 -6.02 -16.98 14.89
C LEU A 144 -6.03 -15.87 15.96
N PRO A 145 -5.44 -14.70 15.68
CA PRO A 145 -5.48 -13.56 16.58
C PRO A 145 -6.91 -13.16 16.95
N ASP A 146 -7.16 -12.93 18.24
CA ASP A 146 -8.44 -12.40 18.69
C ASP A 146 -8.55 -10.90 18.33
N ILE A 147 -9.49 -10.60 17.44
CA ILE A 147 -9.76 -9.26 16.92
C ILE A 147 -11.13 -8.71 17.34
N ARG A 148 -11.86 -9.40 18.22
CA ARG A 148 -13.24 -9.03 18.60
C ARG A 148 -13.30 -7.64 19.26
N HIS A 149 -12.27 -7.28 20.00
CA HIS A 149 -12.14 -5.97 20.65
C HIS A 149 -11.67 -4.84 19.71
N CYS A 150 -11.29 -5.15 18.47
CA CYS A 150 -10.84 -4.17 17.49
C CYS A 150 -11.97 -3.64 16.60
N GLN A 151 -13.13 -4.29 16.60
CA GLN A 151 -14.29 -3.81 15.86
C GLN A 151 -14.82 -2.53 16.55
N PRO A 152 -15.05 -1.44 15.82
CA PRO A 152 -15.85 -0.34 16.36
C PRO A 152 -17.23 -0.91 16.76
N PRO A 153 -17.90 -0.35 17.79
CA PRO A 153 -19.22 -0.80 18.19
C PRO A 153 -20.10 -0.85 16.93
N HIS A 154 -20.67 -2.03 16.67
CA HIS A 154 -21.64 -2.23 15.60
C HIS A 154 -22.69 -1.14 15.74
N HIS A 155 -22.71 -0.15 14.85
CA HIS A 155 -23.92 0.65 14.67
C HIS A 155 -24.97 -0.32 14.17
N ASN A 156 -25.82 -0.73 15.11
CA ASN A 156 -26.90 -1.68 14.98
C ASN A 156 -27.63 -1.48 13.63
N THR A 157 -27.40 -2.36 12.67
CA THR A 157 -28.15 -2.42 11.39
C THR A 157 -29.55 -3.02 11.61
N SER A 158 -30.23 -2.60 12.68
CA SER A 158 -31.60 -2.96 13.01
C SER A 158 -32.45 -1.75 13.42
N GLN A 159 -32.08 -0.54 13.00
CA GLN A 159 -32.89 0.68 13.16
C GLN A 159 -33.42 1.25 11.83
N TYR A 160 -33.27 0.53 10.71
CA TYR A 160 -33.86 0.90 9.41
C TYR A 160 -34.85 -0.14 8.87
N ASP A 161 -35.61 -0.78 9.76
CA ASP A 161 -36.89 -1.37 9.40
C ASP A 161 -38.01 -0.48 9.96
N VAL A 162 -39.05 -0.27 9.14
CA VAL A 162 -40.22 0.61 9.31
C VAL A 162 -40.05 2.03 8.72
N VAL A 163 -40.40 2.15 7.42
CA VAL A 163 -41.64 2.84 7.03
C VAL A 163 -42.26 2.07 5.86
N ARG A 164 -43.32 1.31 6.15
CA ARG A 164 -44.34 1.03 5.14
C ARG A 164 -45.11 2.32 4.92
N VAL A 165 -45.23 2.74 3.66
CA VAL A 165 -46.37 3.54 3.18
C VAL A 165 -47.19 2.61 2.30
#